data_AF-A0A2M6XTZ3-F1
#
_entry.id   AF-A0A2M6XTZ3-F1
#
_cell.length_a   1.000
_cell.length_b   1.000
_cell.length_c   1.000
_cell.angle_alpha   90.00
_cell.angle_beta   90.00
_cell.angle_gamma   90.00
#
_symmetry.space_group_name_H-M   'P 1'
#
loop_
_entity.id
_entity.type
_entity.pdbx_description
1 polymer ?
#
loop_
_entity_poly.entity_id
_entity_poly.type
_entity_poly.pdbx_seq_one_letter_code
_entity_poly.pdbx_strand_id
1 'polypeptide(L)'
;MAKIRDSFNSTTVKKKFPEIYREFFSKCQTVVSSPHFFTWAGEYVGYWGGLMLLQKLPLRLYVGLEFLPKNSLSEIDISPTSQSFSLREQKFQPDQCDHLAQRRLLGFINKVWARKFQKQPFKIHLLSEMPFGGSGSSGALAAALALAFHLQTKEICKQNLNIWEEQTSSELIKNKKHRFNLIFRSAWKMLAAYRGAETSGATVFTTLLPSVYPFYYLIKKSKNLILPFNIGDNYGLIDEVEFEGGRLNELFTISPHGSWPIDFGLLYLGEPRGNSPFSTSPLEETAKNVADFFRGNFPQSFFGQNKKLWNNSCLEVMNFLSGDVLLKMGTLLSNGHRADNLREFLRSLDRHQALFLLLGLLSDTANAVKSIIHHQASKIDDLGAGVKAVSTTKKDIILFAFSAGQKREILFDIAAILKKEFGLETQLGYASWLDGIEERGVVVEQFLEQKIYSEFVSKNTLLIQEFFNNQISNLPLSPEQFEKEKKNTDILIMEKSGRILIKGENLTSLQLHSQKAAIKVLKILLVKIGQEVQNNELPPSSYANDRYELQGKIILPLIKIIAQKTKKRLNIAIRGGVTEFFLKLNPNNLKIWLVK
;
A
#
# COMPACT_ATOMS: atom_id res chain seq x y z
N MET A 1 28.84 -21.17 -16.76
CA MET A 1 28.44 -19.85 -16.23
C MET A 1 26.97 -19.91 -15.86
N ALA A 2 26.62 -19.57 -14.61
CA ALA A 2 25.22 -19.44 -14.22
C ALA A 2 24.59 -18.27 -14.98
N LYS A 3 23.38 -18.44 -15.52
CA LYS A 3 22.65 -17.37 -16.21
C LYS A 3 22.32 -16.27 -15.19
N ILE A 4 22.83 -15.06 -15.40
CA ILE A 4 22.48 -13.89 -14.60
C ILE A 4 20.95 -13.72 -14.66
N ARG A 5 20.29 -13.62 -13.51
CA ARG A 5 18.85 -13.37 -13.46
C ARG A 5 18.51 -12.01 -14.10
N ASP A 6 17.37 -11.91 -14.76
CA ASP A 6 16.87 -10.63 -15.24
C ASP A 6 16.61 -9.68 -14.05
N SER A 7 16.71 -8.36 -14.30
CA SER A 7 16.39 -7.33 -13.30
C SER A 7 14.99 -7.54 -12.72
N PHE A 8 14.84 -7.43 -11.41
CA PHE A 8 13.58 -7.59 -10.69
C PHE A 8 13.21 -6.27 -9.99
N ASN A 9 12.49 -5.43 -10.73
CA ASN A 9 11.93 -4.17 -10.26
C ASN A 9 10.54 -3.93 -10.88
N SER A 10 9.80 -2.94 -10.39
CA SER A 10 8.43 -2.64 -10.83
C SER A 10 8.32 -2.48 -12.35
N THR A 11 9.28 -1.83 -12.99
CA THR A 11 9.28 -1.64 -14.44
C THR A 11 9.33 -2.98 -15.17
N THR A 12 10.24 -3.87 -14.77
CA THR A 12 10.38 -5.18 -15.40
C THR A 12 9.22 -6.12 -15.06
N VAL A 13 8.71 -6.09 -13.83
CA VAL A 13 7.53 -6.89 -13.42
C VAL A 13 6.29 -6.46 -14.19
N LYS A 14 6.03 -5.15 -14.33
CA LYS A 14 4.94 -4.60 -15.14
C LYS A 14 5.00 -5.03 -16.60
N LYS A 15 6.20 -4.99 -17.19
CA LYS A 15 6.43 -5.41 -18.57
C LYS A 15 6.19 -6.91 -18.77
N LYS A 16 6.53 -7.73 -17.76
CA LYS A 16 6.38 -9.19 -17.82
C LYS A 16 4.95 -9.68 -17.59
N PHE A 17 4.15 -8.96 -16.79
CA PHE A 17 2.78 -9.35 -16.43
C PHE A 17 1.72 -8.26 -16.72
N PRO A 18 1.70 -7.67 -17.92
CA PRO A 18 0.83 -6.52 -18.23
C PRO A 18 -0.66 -6.83 -18.04
N GLU A 19 -1.09 -8.08 -18.24
CA GLU A 19 -2.46 -8.54 -18.05
C GLU A 19 -2.94 -8.41 -16.60
N ILE A 20 -2.09 -8.74 -15.62
CA ILE A 20 -2.40 -8.63 -14.19
C ILE A 20 -2.66 -7.17 -13.81
N TYR A 21 -1.80 -6.26 -14.28
CA TYR A 21 -1.96 -4.83 -14.05
C TYR A 21 -3.21 -4.29 -14.77
N ARG A 22 -3.43 -4.64 -16.04
CA ARG A 22 -4.65 -4.23 -16.76
C ARG A 22 -5.92 -4.66 -16.03
N GLU A 23 -5.97 -5.90 -15.57
CA GLU A 23 -7.11 -6.40 -14.80
C GLU A 23 -7.29 -5.59 -13.51
N PHE A 24 -6.22 -5.41 -12.72
CA PHE A 24 -6.24 -4.68 -11.46
C PHE A 24 -6.70 -3.21 -11.64
N PHE A 25 -6.07 -2.48 -12.57
CA PHE A 25 -6.36 -1.07 -12.83
C PHE A 25 -7.74 -0.86 -13.47
N SER A 26 -8.26 -1.83 -14.24
CA SER A 26 -9.59 -1.71 -14.85
C SER A 26 -10.75 -1.76 -13.85
N LYS A 27 -10.55 -2.38 -12.68
CA LYS A 27 -11.58 -2.51 -11.63
C LYS A 27 -11.64 -1.30 -10.69
N CYS A 28 -10.54 -0.56 -10.57
CA CYS A 28 -10.35 0.42 -9.50
C CYS A 28 -10.48 1.85 -10.00
N GLN A 29 -11.26 2.70 -9.33
CA GLN A 29 -11.34 4.13 -9.70
C GLN A 29 -10.16 4.94 -9.15
N THR A 30 -9.61 4.51 -8.03
CA THR A 30 -8.43 5.10 -7.38
C THR A 30 -7.40 4.00 -7.16
N VAL A 31 -6.17 4.22 -7.62
CA VAL A 31 -5.04 3.34 -7.36
C VAL A 31 -3.88 4.16 -6.84
N VAL A 32 -3.37 3.76 -5.68
CA VAL A 32 -2.16 4.30 -5.08
C VAL A 32 -1.16 3.18 -4.93
N SER A 33 0.10 3.45 -5.25
CA SER A 33 1.19 2.52 -5.01
C SER A 33 2.18 3.07 -3.99
N SER A 34 2.86 2.18 -3.29
CA SER A 34 3.92 2.52 -2.34
C SER A 34 5.04 1.49 -2.42
N PRO A 35 6.29 1.89 -2.18
CA PRO A 35 7.41 0.97 -2.30
C PRO A 35 7.53 0.07 -1.07
N HIS A 36 8.04 -1.13 -1.29
CA HIS A 36 8.54 -1.97 -0.21
C HIS A 36 9.84 -1.38 0.36
N PHE A 37 10.30 -1.92 1.48
CA PHE A 37 11.52 -1.47 2.14
C PHE A 37 12.20 -2.61 2.90
N PHE A 38 13.45 -2.38 3.27
CA PHE A 38 14.20 -3.19 4.22
C PHE A 38 14.89 -2.30 5.25
N THR A 39 15.42 -2.92 6.30
CA THR A 39 16.07 -2.25 7.42
C THR A 39 17.58 -2.48 7.40
N TRP A 40 18.34 -1.40 7.39
CA TRP A 40 19.80 -1.43 7.57
C TRP A 40 20.17 -1.64 9.04
N ALA A 41 19.44 -0.99 9.96
CA ALA A 41 19.59 -1.17 11.40
C ALA A 41 18.32 -0.71 12.15
N GLY A 42 18.16 -1.20 13.38
CA GLY A 42 17.12 -0.73 14.30
C GLY A 42 15.81 -1.52 14.30
N GLU A 43 15.84 -2.77 13.80
CA GLU A 43 14.65 -3.64 13.64
C GLU A 43 13.85 -3.79 14.94
N TYR A 44 14.53 -3.93 16.08
CA TYR A 44 13.92 -4.07 17.39
C TYR A 44 13.78 -2.73 18.06
N VAL A 45 14.88 -1.98 18.23
CA VAL A 45 14.87 -0.75 19.06
C VAL A 45 13.86 0.30 18.60
N GLY A 46 13.48 0.32 17.33
CA GLY A 46 12.44 1.21 16.82
C GLY A 46 11.11 1.14 17.57
N TYR A 47 10.69 -0.04 18.05
CA TYR A 47 9.45 -0.18 18.82
C TYR A 47 9.53 0.51 20.19
N TRP A 48 10.74 0.70 20.73
CA TRP A 48 11.00 1.40 21.98
C TRP A 48 11.57 2.81 21.77
N GLY A 49 11.37 3.36 20.56
CA GLY A 49 11.77 4.71 20.19
C GLY A 49 13.26 4.90 19.90
N GLY A 50 14.00 3.80 19.72
CA GLY A 50 15.35 3.84 19.18
C GLY A 50 15.40 4.23 17.70
N LEU A 51 16.61 4.48 17.24
CA LEU A 51 16.94 4.85 15.89
C LEU A 51 16.72 3.67 14.94
N MET A 52 16.01 3.92 13.84
CA MET A 52 15.87 3.01 12.72
C MET A 52 16.49 3.61 11.46
N LEU A 53 17.11 2.76 10.64
CA LEU A 53 17.65 3.10 9.33
C LEU A 53 17.03 2.20 8.27
N LEU A 54 16.27 2.77 7.33
CA LEU A 54 15.48 2.02 6.35
C LEU A 54 15.82 2.43 4.92
N GLN A 55 15.62 1.52 3.97
CA GLN A 55 15.83 1.75 2.54
C GLN A 55 14.69 1.15 1.74
N LYS A 56 14.23 1.89 0.72
CA LYS A 56 13.18 1.44 -0.18
C LYS A 56 13.72 0.44 -1.21
N LEU A 57 12.86 -0.50 -1.59
CA LEU A 57 13.07 -1.43 -2.69
C LEU A 57 12.34 -0.93 -3.95
N PRO A 58 12.88 -1.16 -5.16
CA PRO A 58 12.23 -0.82 -6.44
C PRO A 58 11.13 -1.81 -6.80
N LEU A 59 10.35 -2.21 -5.80
CA LEU A 59 9.21 -3.11 -5.89
C LEU A 59 8.07 -2.50 -5.09
N ARG A 60 6.86 -2.57 -5.62
CA ARG A 60 5.72 -1.79 -5.13
C ARG A 60 4.53 -2.64 -4.75
N LEU A 61 3.79 -2.11 -3.79
CA LEU A 61 2.47 -2.56 -3.39
C LEU A 61 1.45 -1.53 -3.87
N TYR A 62 0.41 -2.01 -4.56
CA TYR A 62 -0.70 -1.25 -5.11
C TYR A 62 -1.96 -1.50 -4.30
N VAL A 63 -2.64 -0.42 -3.96
CA VAL A 63 -3.96 -0.40 -3.32
C VAL A 63 -4.93 0.23 -4.29
N GLY A 64 -5.93 -0.54 -4.70
CA GLY A 64 -7.01 -0.11 -5.58
C GLY A 64 -8.33 -0.02 -4.83
N LEU A 65 -9.10 1.04 -5.05
CA LEU A 65 -10.45 1.19 -4.50
C LEU A 65 -11.47 0.99 -5.63
N GLU A 66 -12.35 0.00 -5.46
CA GLU A 66 -13.52 -0.25 -6.30
C GLU A 66 -14.79 0.19 -5.57
N PHE A 67 -15.32 1.36 -5.92
CA PHE A 67 -16.53 1.91 -5.32
C PHE A 67 -17.78 1.18 -5.80
N LEU A 68 -18.44 0.53 -4.84
CA LEU A 68 -19.66 -0.22 -5.06
C LEU A 68 -20.89 0.70 -4.98
N PRO A 69 -22.05 0.20 -5.44
CA PRO A 69 -23.32 0.85 -5.22
C PRO A 69 -23.62 1.19 -3.77
N LYS A 70 -24.22 2.36 -3.52
CA LYS A 70 -24.79 2.71 -2.20
C LYS A 70 -25.81 1.69 -1.68
N ASN A 71 -26.47 0.96 -2.58
CA ASN A 71 -27.46 -0.06 -2.24
C ASN A 71 -26.82 -1.46 -2.00
N SER A 72 -25.50 -1.60 -2.11
CA SER A 72 -24.82 -2.85 -1.78
C SER A 72 -24.89 -3.08 -0.27
N LEU A 73 -25.27 -4.28 0.15
CA LEU A 73 -25.29 -4.69 1.56
C LEU A 73 -23.88 -4.91 2.14
N SER A 74 -22.85 -4.89 1.31
CA SER A 74 -21.46 -5.13 1.71
C SER A 74 -20.86 -3.93 2.44
N GLU A 75 -20.18 -4.13 3.57
CA GLU A 75 -19.32 -3.11 4.19
C GLU A 75 -18.04 -2.85 3.36
N ILE A 76 -17.14 -2.00 3.86
CA ILE A 76 -15.79 -1.88 3.29
C ILE A 76 -15.07 -3.21 3.53
N ASP A 77 -14.56 -3.82 2.47
CA ASP A 77 -13.94 -5.14 2.52
C ASP A 77 -12.68 -5.23 1.65
N ILE A 78 -11.80 -6.20 1.94
CA ILE A 78 -10.64 -6.53 1.12
C ILE A 78 -11.05 -7.58 0.09
N SER A 79 -10.75 -7.32 -1.20
CA SER A 79 -11.10 -8.22 -2.28
C SER A 79 -10.40 -9.58 -2.13
N PRO A 80 -11.11 -10.72 -2.30
CA PRO A 80 -10.51 -12.05 -2.29
C PRO A 80 -9.61 -12.28 -3.51
N THR A 81 -9.68 -11.42 -4.53
CA THR A 81 -8.81 -11.48 -5.71
C THR A 81 -7.49 -10.73 -5.53
N SER A 82 -7.12 -10.39 -4.29
CA SER A 82 -5.84 -9.77 -3.99
C SER A 82 -4.69 -10.73 -4.32
N GLN A 83 -3.60 -10.21 -4.88
CA GLN A 83 -2.50 -11.02 -5.40
C GLN A 83 -1.14 -10.53 -4.92
N SER A 84 -0.19 -11.45 -4.76
CA SER A 84 1.22 -11.12 -4.57
C SER A 84 2.15 -11.94 -5.44
N PHE A 85 3.30 -11.36 -5.76
CA PHE A 85 4.33 -12.03 -6.54
C PHE A 85 5.10 -13.02 -5.66
N SER A 86 5.08 -14.29 -6.05
CA SER A 86 5.92 -15.32 -5.45
C SER A 86 7.29 -15.31 -6.11
N LEU A 87 8.32 -14.94 -5.35
CA LEU A 87 9.72 -15.05 -5.81
C LEU A 87 10.06 -16.49 -6.19
N ARG A 88 9.52 -17.47 -5.45
CA ARG A 88 9.76 -18.88 -5.70
C ARG A 88 9.23 -19.34 -7.04
N GLU A 89 7.98 -19.00 -7.28
CA GLU A 89 7.20 -19.51 -8.41
C GLU A 89 7.28 -18.58 -9.63
N GLN A 90 7.93 -17.41 -9.47
CA GLN A 90 8.12 -16.39 -10.49
C GLN A 90 6.81 -15.96 -11.17
N LYS A 91 5.71 -15.94 -10.41
CA LYS A 91 4.36 -15.59 -10.87
C LYS A 91 3.55 -14.95 -9.74
N PHE A 92 2.52 -14.19 -10.12
CA PHE A 92 1.51 -13.72 -9.18
C PHE A 92 0.62 -14.87 -8.71
N GLN A 93 0.27 -14.86 -7.42
CA GLN A 93 -0.57 -15.86 -6.78
C GLN A 93 -1.63 -15.17 -5.92
N PRO A 94 -2.78 -15.83 -5.66
CA PRO A 94 -3.71 -15.39 -4.64
C PRO A 94 -2.98 -15.16 -3.34
N ASP A 95 -3.24 -14.02 -2.72
CA ASP A 95 -2.55 -13.62 -1.54
C ASP A 95 -2.91 -14.48 -0.32
N GLN A 96 -1.92 -14.76 0.52
CA GLN A 96 -2.06 -15.47 1.79
C GLN A 96 -1.86 -14.50 2.97
N CYS A 97 -2.33 -13.26 2.84
CA CYS A 97 -2.25 -12.31 3.94
C CYS A 97 -3.03 -12.83 5.16
N ASP A 98 -2.45 -12.60 6.34
CA ASP A 98 -3.00 -13.06 7.61
C ASP A 98 -4.44 -12.54 7.81
N HIS A 99 -5.40 -13.45 7.82
CA HIS A 99 -6.82 -13.16 8.01
C HIS A 99 -7.08 -12.38 9.31
N LEU A 100 -6.30 -12.60 10.38
CA LEU A 100 -6.44 -11.86 11.62
C LEU A 100 -6.00 -10.40 11.45
N ALA A 101 -4.85 -10.17 10.81
CA ALA A 101 -4.35 -8.83 10.49
C ALA A 101 -5.33 -8.07 9.58
N GLN A 102 -5.87 -8.74 8.55
CA GLN A 102 -6.90 -8.18 7.67
C GLN A 102 -8.17 -7.79 8.44
N ARG A 103 -8.67 -8.70 9.30
CA ARG A 103 -9.87 -8.45 10.11
C ARG A 103 -9.69 -7.26 11.05
N ARG A 104 -8.53 -7.13 11.70
CA ARG A 104 -8.22 -5.99 12.57
C ARG A 104 -8.17 -4.68 11.79
N LEU A 105 -7.48 -4.67 10.64
CA LEU A 105 -7.40 -3.51 9.76
C LEU A 105 -8.79 -3.10 9.26
N LEU A 106 -9.61 -4.04 8.80
CA LEU A 106 -10.99 -3.78 8.36
C LEU A 106 -11.87 -3.27 9.49
N GLY A 107 -11.74 -3.82 10.70
CA GLY A 107 -12.44 -3.32 11.89
C GLY A 107 -12.10 -1.86 12.18
N PHE A 108 -10.82 -1.50 12.10
CA PHE A 108 -10.38 -0.11 12.24
C PHE A 108 -10.91 0.78 11.12
N ILE A 109 -10.81 0.35 9.86
CA ILE A 109 -11.29 1.10 8.69
C ILE A 109 -12.81 1.36 8.79
N ASN A 110 -13.60 0.34 9.06
CA ASN A 110 -15.06 0.50 9.18
C ASN A 110 -15.43 1.41 10.36
N LYS A 111 -14.71 1.33 11.48
CA LYS A 111 -14.93 2.22 12.64
C LYS A 111 -14.59 3.69 12.35
N VAL A 112 -13.45 3.96 11.72
CA VAL A 112 -12.90 5.33 11.59
C VAL A 112 -13.29 6.01 10.28
N TRP A 113 -13.35 5.25 9.18
CA TRP A 113 -13.45 5.80 7.83
C TRP A 113 -14.82 5.65 7.18
N ALA A 114 -15.64 4.65 7.57
CA ALA A 114 -16.94 4.43 6.93
C ALA A 114 -17.85 5.68 6.95
N ARG A 115 -17.80 6.48 8.03
CA ARG A 115 -18.54 7.75 8.13
C ARG A 115 -18.03 8.80 7.14
N LYS A 116 -16.71 8.91 6.95
CA LYS A 116 -16.10 9.85 6.00
C LYS A 116 -16.46 9.52 4.55
N PHE A 117 -16.67 8.25 4.26
CA PHE A 117 -17.18 7.77 2.96
C PHE A 117 -18.71 7.86 2.83
N GLN A 118 -19.42 8.52 3.75
CA GLN A 118 -20.88 8.59 3.76
C GLN A 118 -21.55 7.20 3.69
N LYS A 119 -20.92 6.19 4.31
CA LYS A 119 -21.32 4.78 4.23
C LYS A 119 -21.39 4.22 2.80
N GLN A 120 -20.67 4.82 1.84
CA GLN A 120 -20.52 4.24 0.52
C GLN A 120 -19.66 2.98 0.63
N PRO A 121 -20.16 1.81 0.19
CA PRO A 121 -19.38 0.60 0.23
C PRO A 121 -18.36 0.56 -0.90
N PHE A 122 -17.23 -0.10 -0.67
CA PHE A 122 -16.19 -0.30 -1.68
C PHE A 122 -15.33 -1.52 -1.32
N LYS A 123 -14.70 -2.09 -2.35
CA LYS A 123 -13.68 -3.14 -2.19
C LYS A 123 -12.29 -2.55 -2.28
N ILE A 124 -11.41 -3.02 -1.42
CA ILE A 124 -9.98 -2.74 -1.44
C ILE A 124 -9.30 -3.89 -2.18
N HIS A 125 -8.77 -3.63 -3.35
CA HIS A 125 -7.96 -4.58 -4.12
C HIS A 125 -6.49 -4.37 -3.80
N LEU A 126 -5.78 -5.46 -3.55
CA LEU A 126 -4.34 -5.42 -3.31
C LEU A 126 -3.57 -6.17 -4.40
N LEU A 127 -2.51 -5.55 -4.89
CA LEU A 127 -1.54 -6.19 -5.77
C LEU A 127 -0.14 -5.88 -5.26
N SER A 128 0.69 -6.88 -4.99
CA SER A 128 2.02 -6.68 -4.42
C SER A 128 3.09 -7.35 -5.26
N GLU A 129 4.13 -6.61 -5.63
CA GLU A 129 5.29 -7.15 -6.36
C GLU A 129 6.25 -7.96 -5.46
N MET A 130 5.91 -8.08 -4.17
CA MET A 130 6.55 -8.97 -3.20
C MET A 130 5.51 -9.75 -2.39
N PRO A 131 5.87 -10.89 -1.76
CA PRO A 131 4.97 -11.60 -0.87
C PRO A 131 4.46 -10.73 0.30
N PHE A 132 3.18 -10.83 0.62
CA PHE A 132 2.64 -10.23 1.85
C PHE A 132 3.21 -10.93 3.09
N GLY A 133 3.19 -10.22 4.21
CA GLY A 133 3.83 -10.69 5.44
C GLY A 133 5.34 -10.51 5.45
N GLY A 134 5.99 -10.28 4.30
CA GLY A 134 7.39 -9.88 4.08
C GLY A 134 7.86 -8.69 4.95
N SER A 135 9.18 -8.58 5.20
CA SER A 135 9.73 -7.30 5.69
C SER A 135 9.48 -6.26 4.61
N GLY A 136 8.72 -5.21 4.91
CA GLY A 136 8.48 -4.13 3.95
C GLY A 136 7.03 -3.90 3.51
N SER A 137 6.15 -4.91 3.57
CA SER A 137 4.82 -4.80 2.93
C SER A 137 3.76 -4.09 3.77
N SER A 138 3.76 -4.25 5.10
CA SER A 138 2.71 -3.66 5.95
C SER A 138 2.76 -2.13 6.01
N GLY A 139 3.96 -1.55 6.09
CA GLY A 139 4.14 -0.10 6.04
C GLY A 139 3.77 0.50 4.68
N ALA A 140 4.08 -0.22 3.60
CA ALA A 140 3.67 0.13 2.24
C ALA A 140 2.13 0.12 2.12
N LEU A 141 1.48 -0.99 2.49
CA LEU A 141 0.02 -1.13 2.52
C LEU A 141 -0.66 0.03 3.25
N ALA A 142 -0.20 0.33 4.47
CA ALA A 142 -0.80 1.36 5.30
C ALA A 142 -0.60 2.77 4.70
N ALA A 143 0.56 3.07 4.13
CA ALA A 143 0.84 4.34 3.46
C ALA A 143 -0.05 4.52 2.21
N ALA A 144 -0.13 3.50 1.35
CA ALA A 144 -0.96 3.54 0.15
C ALA A 144 -2.46 3.66 0.47
N LEU A 145 -2.95 2.90 1.47
CA LEU A 145 -4.34 2.98 1.94
C LEU A 145 -4.68 4.38 2.48
N ALA A 146 -3.85 4.93 3.37
CA ALA A 146 -4.11 6.24 3.94
C ALA A 146 -4.16 7.32 2.87
N LEU A 147 -3.21 7.32 1.92
CA LEU A 147 -3.25 8.29 0.83
C LEU A 147 -4.49 8.09 -0.06
N ALA A 148 -4.82 6.86 -0.44
CA ALA A 148 -6.00 6.57 -1.27
C ALA A 148 -7.29 7.08 -0.59
N PHE A 149 -7.40 6.90 0.72
CA PHE A 149 -8.57 7.35 1.48
C PHE A 149 -8.65 8.87 1.57
N HIS A 150 -7.55 9.54 1.87
CA HIS A 150 -7.49 11.00 1.94
C HIS A 150 -7.71 11.68 0.58
N LEU A 151 -7.28 11.04 -0.51
CA LEU A 151 -7.58 11.51 -1.87
C LEU A 151 -9.09 11.46 -2.13
N GLN A 152 -9.72 10.35 -1.77
CA GLN A 152 -11.15 10.17 -1.99
C GLN A 152 -12.01 11.07 -1.10
N THR A 153 -11.59 11.34 0.14
CA THR A 153 -12.27 12.30 1.02
C THR A 153 -11.92 13.75 0.71
N LYS A 154 -11.10 13.99 -0.32
CA LYS A 154 -10.64 15.33 -0.77
C LYS A 154 -9.89 16.11 0.32
N GLU A 155 -9.32 15.41 1.29
CA GLU A 155 -8.45 15.98 2.33
C GLU A 155 -7.04 16.28 1.79
N ILE A 156 -6.67 15.67 0.67
CA ILE A 156 -5.41 15.89 -0.05
C ILE A 156 -5.63 15.89 -1.58
N CYS A 157 -4.79 16.59 -2.33
CA CYS A 157 -4.73 16.55 -3.79
C CYS A 157 -3.30 16.23 -4.28
N LYS A 158 -3.15 15.97 -5.58
CA LYS A 158 -1.85 15.64 -6.19
C LYS A 158 -0.78 16.72 -5.95
N GLN A 159 -1.16 18.00 -5.93
CA GLN A 159 -0.22 19.11 -5.69
C GLN A 159 0.44 19.01 -4.31
N ASN A 160 -0.26 18.49 -3.30
CA ASN A 160 0.36 18.28 -1.98
C ASN A 160 1.52 17.28 -2.04
N LEU A 161 1.46 16.28 -2.91
CA LEU A 161 2.51 15.26 -3.05
C LEU A 161 3.75 15.81 -3.75
N ASN A 162 3.57 16.66 -4.77
CA ASN A 162 4.70 17.33 -5.41
C ASN A 162 5.53 18.15 -4.40
N ILE A 163 4.86 18.79 -3.43
CA ILE A 163 5.55 19.52 -2.36
C ILE A 163 6.42 18.59 -1.51
N TRP A 164 6.06 17.31 -1.37
CA TRP A 164 6.86 16.36 -0.59
C TRP A 164 8.17 15.98 -1.29
N GLU A 165 8.24 16.11 -2.61
CA GLU A 165 9.47 15.92 -3.39
C GLU A 165 10.45 17.08 -3.20
N GLU A 166 9.94 18.30 -3.02
CA GLU A 166 10.75 19.52 -3.00
C GLU A 166 11.18 19.95 -1.60
N GLN A 167 10.42 19.60 -0.56
CA GLN A 167 10.67 20.07 0.81
C GLN A 167 11.51 19.07 1.61
N THR A 168 12.22 19.58 2.63
CA THR A 168 12.94 18.74 3.59
C THR A 168 11.96 17.98 4.48
N SER A 169 12.38 16.83 5.00
CA SER A 169 11.54 16.04 5.92
C SER A 169 11.14 16.83 7.16
N SER A 170 12.03 17.68 7.70
CA SER A 170 11.73 18.53 8.87
C SER A 170 10.61 19.53 8.59
N GLU A 171 10.60 20.15 7.41
CA GLU A 171 9.55 21.09 6.99
C GLU A 171 8.22 20.37 6.79
N LEU A 172 8.22 19.21 6.16
CA LEU A 172 7.03 18.37 5.96
C LEU A 172 6.40 17.96 7.30
N ILE A 173 7.22 17.61 8.30
CA ILE A 173 6.76 17.25 9.64
C ILE A 173 6.18 18.47 10.37
N LYS A 174 6.80 19.65 10.27
CA LYS A 174 6.38 20.83 11.05
C LYS A 174 5.19 21.57 10.44
N ASN A 175 5.12 21.65 9.11
CA ASN A 175 4.16 22.51 8.44
C ASN A 175 2.86 21.76 8.07
N LYS A 176 1.79 22.03 8.82
CA LYS A 176 0.45 21.45 8.63
C LYS A 176 -0.12 21.66 7.21
N LYS A 177 0.30 22.70 6.48
CA LYS A 177 -0.17 22.98 5.12
C LYS A 177 0.25 21.90 4.11
N HIS A 178 1.36 21.20 4.36
CA HIS A 178 1.84 20.13 3.49
C HIS A 178 1.01 18.84 3.62
N ARG A 179 0.13 18.75 4.62
CA ARG A 179 -0.71 17.57 4.90
C ARG A 179 0.06 16.26 5.13
N PHE A 180 1.40 16.28 5.14
CA PHE A 180 2.24 15.10 5.38
C PHE A 180 1.88 14.39 6.68
N ASN A 181 1.89 15.11 7.81
CA ASN A 181 1.53 14.53 9.11
C ASN A 181 0.12 13.95 9.15
N LEU A 182 -0.84 14.53 8.43
CA LEU A 182 -2.21 14.00 8.37
C LEU A 182 -2.22 12.59 7.75
N ILE A 183 -1.53 12.41 6.63
CA ILE A 183 -1.42 11.12 5.94
C ILE A 183 -0.57 10.15 6.77
N PHE A 184 0.60 10.61 7.24
CA PHE A 184 1.53 9.81 8.04
C PHE A 184 0.86 9.23 9.29
N ARG A 185 0.17 10.06 10.09
CA ARG A 185 -0.53 9.59 11.30
C ARG A 185 -1.65 8.62 10.96
N SER A 186 -2.40 8.88 9.88
CA SER A 186 -3.47 7.99 9.43
C SER A 186 -2.93 6.61 9.02
N ALA A 187 -1.84 6.60 8.26
CA ALA A 187 -1.15 5.38 7.86
C ALA A 187 -0.52 4.66 9.07
N TRP A 188 0.06 5.38 10.02
CA TRP A 188 0.59 4.77 11.24
C TRP A 188 -0.52 4.07 12.05
N LYS A 189 -1.70 4.69 12.18
CA LYS A 189 -2.86 4.04 12.83
C LYS A 189 -3.35 2.80 12.08
N MET A 190 -3.41 2.84 10.75
CA MET A 190 -3.73 1.67 9.93
C MET A 190 -2.70 0.55 10.11
N LEU A 191 -1.41 0.90 10.15
CA LEU A 191 -0.33 -0.06 10.41
C LEU A 191 -0.45 -0.66 11.80
N ALA A 192 -0.78 0.14 12.82
CA ALA A 192 -1.01 -0.33 14.16
C ALA A 192 -2.18 -1.31 14.21
N ALA A 193 -3.31 -0.98 13.59
CA ALA A 193 -4.45 -1.89 13.50
C ALA A 193 -4.07 -3.21 12.81
N TYR A 194 -3.34 -3.14 11.70
CA TYR A 194 -2.89 -4.32 10.96
C TYR A 194 -1.93 -5.20 11.79
N ARG A 195 -1.01 -4.61 12.56
CA ARG A 195 -0.01 -5.32 13.36
C ARG A 195 -0.42 -5.62 14.80
N GLY A 196 -1.66 -5.31 15.20
CA GLY A 196 -2.10 -5.50 16.59
C GLY A 196 -1.40 -4.57 17.59
N ALA A 197 -1.34 -3.27 17.27
CA ALA A 197 -0.79 -2.20 18.10
C ALA A 197 0.74 -2.17 18.27
N GLU A 198 1.50 -2.92 17.46
CA GLU A 198 2.97 -2.98 17.55
C GLU A 198 3.63 -2.30 16.34
N THR A 199 3.96 -1.01 16.45
CA THR A 199 4.63 -0.28 15.36
C THR A 199 5.27 1.04 15.79
N SER A 200 6.44 1.33 15.22
CA SER A 200 7.15 2.61 15.41
C SER A 200 6.72 3.72 14.45
N GLY A 201 6.00 3.39 13.37
CA GLY A 201 5.68 4.33 12.29
C GLY A 201 6.81 4.56 11.28
N ALA A 202 8.05 4.13 11.56
CA ALA A 202 9.22 4.37 10.70
C ALA A 202 9.05 3.82 9.27
N THR A 203 8.39 2.67 9.17
CA THR A 203 8.11 1.99 7.91
C THR A 203 7.18 2.80 7.01
N VAL A 204 6.14 3.39 7.59
CA VAL A 204 5.23 4.30 6.89
C VAL A 204 5.94 5.60 6.50
N PHE A 205 6.76 6.15 7.40
CA PHE A 205 7.52 7.38 7.13
C PHE A 205 8.39 7.21 5.88
N THR A 206 9.13 6.10 5.83
CA THR A 206 10.03 5.73 4.73
C THR A 206 9.29 5.58 3.41
N THR A 207 8.12 4.94 3.40
CA THR A 207 7.39 4.65 2.16
C THR A 207 6.65 5.85 1.59
N LEU A 208 6.30 6.83 2.43
CA LEU A 208 5.64 8.06 1.97
C LEU A 208 6.60 8.97 1.20
N LEU A 209 7.86 9.07 1.63
CA LEU A 209 8.78 10.09 1.14
C LEU A 209 9.64 9.63 -0.05
N PRO A 210 9.89 10.53 -1.03
CA PRO A 210 10.85 10.30 -2.10
C PRO A 210 12.28 10.50 -1.56
N SER A 211 13.22 9.67 -2.03
CA SER A 211 14.65 9.69 -1.74
C SER A 211 15.28 8.45 -2.40
N VAL A 212 16.43 8.61 -3.05
CA VAL A 212 17.32 7.49 -3.39
C VAL A 212 18.13 7.01 -2.17
N TYR A 213 18.33 7.88 -1.18
CA TYR A 213 19.09 7.60 0.02
C TYR A 213 18.24 6.95 1.12
N PRO A 214 18.88 6.25 2.06
CA PRO A 214 18.22 5.70 3.25
C PRO A 214 17.53 6.77 4.09
N PHE A 215 16.64 6.33 4.96
CA PHE A 215 15.91 7.17 5.91
C PHE A 215 16.30 6.83 7.33
N TYR A 216 16.54 7.84 8.16
CA TYR A 216 16.60 7.67 9.60
C TYR A 216 15.27 8.06 10.23
N TYR A 217 14.91 7.38 11.32
CA TYR A 217 13.68 7.66 12.07
C TYR A 217 13.85 7.29 13.54
N LEU A 218 13.30 8.11 14.44
CA LEU A 218 13.22 7.85 15.87
C LEU A 218 11.97 8.48 16.48
N ILE A 219 11.54 7.94 17.62
CA ILE A 219 10.45 8.52 18.43
C ILE A 219 11.10 9.35 19.53
N LYS A 220 10.66 10.60 19.71
CA LYS A 220 11.18 11.44 20.78
C LYS A 220 10.63 10.95 22.11
N LYS A 221 11.52 10.69 23.07
CA LYS A 221 11.13 10.39 24.45
C LYS A 221 10.52 11.65 25.09
N SER A 222 9.21 11.63 25.34
CA SER A 222 8.56 12.63 26.21
C SER A 222 8.52 12.12 27.66
N LYS A 223 8.42 13.02 28.64
CA LYS A 223 8.42 12.65 30.06
C LYS A 223 7.27 11.72 30.46
N ASN A 224 6.17 11.72 29.68
CA ASN A 224 4.96 10.93 29.93
C ASN A 224 4.72 9.86 28.84
N LEU A 225 5.74 9.51 28.06
CA LEU A 225 5.56 8.78 26.81
C LEU A 225 4.94 7.38 27.03
N ILE A 226 3.73 7.19 26.53
CA ILE A 226 3.24 5.86 26.15
C ILE A 226 3.98 5.52 24.87
N LEU A 227 4.99 4.65 24.96
CA LEU A 227 5.61 4.09 23.78
C LEU A 227 4.52 3.44 22.92
N PRO A 228 4.55 3.59 21.59
CA PRO A 228 3.52 3.03 20.72
C PRO A 228 3.51 1.50 20.70
N PHE A 229 4.39 0.85 21.46
CA PHE A 229 4.31 -0.55 21.80
C PHE A 229 3.19 -0.75 22.83
N ASN A 230 2.12 -1.45 22.42
CA ASN A 230 0.96 -1.79 23.25
C ASN A 230 -0.05 -0.65 23.49
N ILE A 231 -0.36 0.14 22.46
CA ILE A 231 -1.46 1.14 22.51
C ILE A 231 -2.87 0.51 22.54
N GLY A 232 -2.95 -0.83 22.42
CA GLY A 232 -4.22 -1.55 22.26
C GLY A 232 -5.05 -1.00 21.12
N ASP A 233 -6.37 -0.83 21.35
CA ASP A 233 -7.28 -0.22 20.38
C ASP A 233 -7.37 1.32 20.48
N ASN A 234 -6.53 1.96 21.32
CA ASN A 234 -6.49 3.41 21.45
C ASN A 234 -5.53 4.04 20.45
N TYR A 235 -5.89 3.95 19.17
CA TYR A 235 -5.12 4.54 18.07
C TYR A 235 -4.99 6.08 18.14
N GLY A 236 -5.75 6.76 19.01
CA GLY A 236 -5.61 8.20 19.24
C GLY A 236 -4.26 8.58 19.83
N LEU A 237 -3.66 7.69 20.63
CA LEU A 237 -2.33 7.91 21.23
C LEU A 237 -1.23 8.17 20.19
N ILE A 238 -1.38 7.62 18.97
CA ILE A 238 -0.44 7.86 17.87
C ILE A 238 -0.37 9.34 17.49
N ASP A 239 -1.43 10.13 17.69
CA ASP A 239 -1.39 11.57 17.37
C ASP A 239 -0.49 12.37 18.32
N GLU A 240 -0.29 11.86 19.54
CA GLU A 240 0.49 12.49 20.61
C GLU A 240 1.97 12.10 20.56
N VAL A 241 2.34 11.03 19.84
CA VAL A 241 3.71 10.54 19.78
C VAL A 241 4.60 11.51 18.99
N GLU A 242 5.52 12.21 19.65
CA GLU A 242 6.52 13.02 18.97
C GLU A 242 7.56 12.15 18.25
N PHE A 243 7.97 12.54 17.04
CA PHE A 243 8.93 11.79 16.25
C PHE A 243 9.89 12.71 15.50
N GLU A 244 11.00 12.15 15.05
CA GLU A 244 11.95 12.78 14.16
C GLU A 244 12.41 11.78 13.10
N GLY A 245 12.62 12.26 11.89
CA GLY A 245 13.14 11.45 10.81
C GLY A 245 13.47 12.30 9.63
N GLY A 246 14.29 11.76 8.75
CA GLY A 246 14.76 12.46 7.57
C GLY A 246 15.42 11.54 6.57
N ARG A 247 15.66 12.09 5.38
CA ARG A 247 16.49 11.45 4.37
C ARG A 247 17.95 11.55 4.80
N LEU A 248 18.76 10.55 4.50
CA LEU A 248 20.15 10.54 4.97
C LEU A 248 20.97 11.73 4.43
N ASN A 249 20.67 12.20 3.22
CA ASN A 249 21.28 13.38 2.62
C ASN A 249 20.81 14.72 3.22
N GLU A 250 19.82 14.71 4.12
CA GLU A 250 19.46 15.89 4.92
C GLU A 250 20.30 15.97 6.20
N LEU A 251 20.91 14.86 6.63
CA LEU A 251 21.76 14.79 7.82
C LEU A 251 23.25 14.89 7.48
N PHE A 252 23.64 14.42 6.30
CA PHE A 252 25.02 14.39 5.82
C PHE A 252 25.15 15.08 4.46
N THR A 253 26.30 15.72 4.21
CA THR A 253 26.62 16.34 2.91
C THR A 253 26.98 15.27 1.88
N ILE A 254 25.95 14.70 1.24
CA ILE A 254 26.09 13.65 0.23
C ILE A 254 25.97 14.26 -1.17
N SER A 255 26.89 13.93 -2.07
CA SER A 255 26.81 14.39 -3.46
C SER A 255 25.59 13.79 -4.17
N PRO A 256 24.72 14.61 -4.79
CA PRO A 256 23.51 14.13 -5.48
C PRO A 256 23.81 13.27 -6.71
N HIS A 257 25.05 13.29 -7.22
CA HIS A 257 25.50 12.51 -8.38
C HIS A 257 26.52 11.43 -8.03
N GLY A 258 26.74 11.16 -6.73
CA GLY A 258 27.66 10.11 -6.30
C GLY A 258 27.13 8.72 -6.67
N SER A 259 27.95 7.91 -7.35
CA SER A 259 27.70 6.48 -7.44
C SER A 259 27.69 5.87 -6.04
N TRP A 260 26.79 4.92 -5.79
CA TRP A 260 26.79 4.18 -4.54
C TRP A 260 28.13 3.46 -4.35
N PRO A 261 28.82 3.66 -3.22
CA PRO A 261 30.11 3.03 -2.99
C PRO A 261 30.02 1.55 -2.63
N ILE A 262 28.80 1.04 -2.52
CA ILE A 262 28.47 -0.32 -2.12
C ILE A 262 27.47 -0.94 -3.08
N ASP A 263 27.68 -2.22 -3.34
CA ASP A 263 26.67 -3.11 -3.89
C ASP A 263 26.04 -3.88 -2.72
N PHE A 264 24.72 -4.03 -2.70
CA PHE A 264 23.99 -4.71 -1.62
C PHE A 264 22.79 -5.47 -2.15
N GLY A 265 22.33 -6.47 -1.40
CA GLY A 265 21.21 -7.28 -1.81
C GLY A 265 20.53 -8.03 -0.67
N LEU A 266 19.40 -8.64 -1.01
CA LEU A 266 18.58 -9.43 -0.09
C LEU A 266 18.51 -10.87 -0.58
N LEU A 267 19.00 -11.78 0.27
CA LEU A 267 18.89 -13.21 0.08
C LEU A 267 17.72 -13.76 0.90
N TYR A 268 16.78 -14.39 0.22
CA TYR A 268 15.62 -15.06 0.82
C TYR A 268 15.99 -16.50 1.08
N LEU A 269 15.83 -16.96 2.33
CA LEU A 269 16.24 -18.31 2.72
C LEU A 269 15.19 -19.39 2.40
N GLY A 270 13.99 -18.99 1.96
CA GLY A 270 12.95 -19.91 1.51
C GLY A 270 12.19 -20.63 2.63
N GLU A 271 12.49 -20.33 3.90
CA GLU A 271 11.76 -20.90 5.03
C GLU A 271 10.36 -20.27 5.16
N PRO A 272 9.29 -21.06 5.37
CA PRO A 272 7.96 -20.53 5.56
C PRO A 272 7.89 -19.67 6.84
N ARG A 273 7.25 -18.51 6.74
CA ARG A 273 6.97 -17.66 7.90
C ARG A 273 6.00 -18.37 8.81
N GLY A 274 6.44 -18.64 10.04
CA GLY A 274 5.49 -18.78 11.13
C GLY A 274 4.85 -17.41 11.34
N ASN A 275 3.52 -17.34 11.34
CA ASN A 275 2.74 -16.14 11.69
C ASN A 275 2.87 -15.77 13.18
N SER A 276 3.99 -16.10 13.82
CA SER A 276 4.18 -15.80 15.23
C SER A 276 4.23 -14.28 15.36
N PRO A 277 3.29 -13.68 16.13
CA PRO A 277 3.39 -12.27 16.47
C PRO A 277 4.74 -12.03 17.13
N PHE A 278 5.18 -10.78 17.07
CA PHE A 278 6.47 -10.31 17.52
C PHE A 278 6.67 -10.62 19.01
N SER A 279 7.11 -11.84 19.36
CA SER A 279 7.27 -12.20 20.75
C SER A 279 8.67 -11.79 21.18
N THR A 280 8.79 -10.57 21.68
CA THR A 280 9.95 -10.17 22.49
C THR A 280 9.88 -10.76 23.89
N SER A 281 8.75 -11.40 24.23
CA SER A 281 8.53 -12.07 25.52
C SER A 281 9.67 -13.00 25.92
N PRO A 282 10.26 -13.84 25.04
CA PRO A 282 11.32 -14.74 25.45
C PRO A 282 12.62 -14.01 25.77
N LEU A 283 12.90 -12.89 25.08
CA LEU A 283 14.10 -12.08 25.33
C LEU A 283 13.95 -11.23 26.59
N GLU A 284 12.77 -10.62 26.76
CA GLU A 284 12.42 -9.87 27.95
C GLU A 284 12.43 -10.77 29.17
N GLU A 285 11.88 -11.97 29.06
CA GLU A 285 11.90 -13.00 30.09
C GLU A 285 13.32 -13.49 30.36
N THR A 286 14.12 -13.77 29.33
CA THR A 286 15.54 -14.15 29.51
C THR A 286 16.33 -13.04 30.19
N ALA A 287 16.20 -11.79 29.74
CA ALA A 287 16.86 -10.64 30.32
C ALA A 287 16.41 -10.39 31.77
N LYS A 288 15.13 -10.60 32.06
CA LYS A 288 14.57 -10.56 33.42
C LYS A 288 15.18 -11.67 34.29
N ASN A 289 15.18 -12.92 33.81
CA ASN A 289 15.73 -14.06 34.54
C ASN A 289 17.22 -13.89 34.83
N VAL A 290 18.00 -13.37 33.88
CA VAL A 290 19.41 -13.02 34.08
C VAL A 290 19.55 -11.92 35.12
N ALA A 291 18.76 -10.84 35.03
CA ALA A 291 18.78 -9.76 36.02
C ALA A 291 18.35 -10.24 37.41
N ASP A 292 17.41 -11.18 37.51
CA ASP A 292 16.98 -11.81 38.76
C ASP A 292 18.08 -12.70 39.33
N PHE A 293 18.73 -13.52 38.50
CA PHE A 293 19.87 -14.35 38.89
C PHE A 293 21.02 -13.51 39.46
N PHE A 294 21.43 -12.44 38.76
CA PHE A 294 22.51 -11.58 39.27
C PHE A 294 22.14 -10.89 40.58
N ARG A 295 20.89 -10.41 40.72
CA ARG A 295 20.42 -9.80 41.97
C ARG A 295 20.36 -10.78 43.14
N GLY A 296 20.05 -12.05 42.88
CA GLY A 296 19.99 -13.09 43.91
C GLY A 296 21.35 -13.62 44.33
N ASN A 297 22.36 -13.55 43.45
CA ASN A 297 23.64 -14.25 43.64
C ASN A 297 24.87 -13.34 43.77
N PHE A 298 24.77 -12.05 43.46
CA PHE A 298 25.92 -11.12 43.48
C PHE A 298 25.63 -9.87 44.33
N PRO A 299 26.67 -9.23 44.92
CA PRO A 299 26.50 -7.98 45.66
C PRO A 299 25.86 -6.88 44.82
N GLN A 300 25.07 -6.00 45.46
CA GLN A 300 24.45 -4.85 44.76
C GLN A 300 25.48 -3.89 44.12
N SER A 301 26.75 -3.94 44.52
CA SER A 301 27.82 -3.18 43.86
C SER A 301 28.23 -3.76 42.50
N PHE A 302 27.96 -5.05 42.25
CA PHE A 302 28.32 -5.74 41.02
C PHE A 302 27.36 -5.42 39.87
N PHE A 303 26.08 -5.23 40.19
CA PHE A 303 25.08 -4.71 39.28
C PHE A 303 24.80 -3.26 39.66
N GLY A 304 25.29 -2.30 38.86
CA GLY A 304 24.83 -0.91 39.00
C GLY A 304 23.30 -0.87 39.12
N GLN A 305 22.74 0.13 39.80
CA GLN A 305 21.33 0.19 40.25
C GLN A 305 20.23 0.04 39.17
N ASN A 306 20.58 -0.33 37.93
CA ASN A 306 19.71 -0.57 36.80
C ASN A 306 18.80 -1.79 37.01
N LYS A 307 17.62 -1.52 37.57
CA LYS A 307 16.50 -2.45 37.76
C LYS A 307 15.90 -3.03 36.45
N LYS A 308 16.39 -2.66 35.26
CA LYS A 308 15.84 -3.08 33.95
C LYS A 308 16.94 -3.35 32.92
N LEU A 309 17.58 -4.53 32.98
CA LEU A 309 18.66 -4.94 32.06
C LEU A 309 18.26 -4.87 30.57
N TRP A 310 17.06 -5.34 30.23
CA TRP A 310 16.54 -5.26 28.86
C TRP A 310 16.43 -3.81 28.38
N ASN A 311 15.71 -2.98 29.15
CA ASN A 311 15.38 -1.62 28.74
C ASN A 311 16.58 -0.66 28.80
N ASN A 312 17.51 -0.85 29.74
CA ASN A 312 18.59 0.09 30.03
C ASN A 312 19.95 -0.39 29.52
N SER A 313 20.07 -1.59 28.96
CA SER A 313 21.37 -2.08 28.48
C SER A 313 21.26 -2.73 27.11
N CYS A 314 20.38 -3.71 26.91
CA CYS A 314 20.24 -4.35 25.59
C CYS A 314 19.71 -3.38 24.53
N LEU A 315 18.64 -2.64 24.83
CA LEU A 315 18.08 -1.64 23.91
C LEU A 315 19.07 -0.48 23.65
N GLU A 316 19.83 -0.05 24.66
CA GLU A 316 20.81 1.01 24.49
C GLU A 316 21.97 0.59 23.58
N VAL A 317 22.48 -0.63 23.76
CA VAL A 317 23.53 -1.18 22.89
C VAL A 317 23.02 -1.36 21.45
N MET A 318 21.82 -1.91 21.25
CA MET A 318 21.23 -2.00 19.91
C MET A 318 21.02 -0.63 19.26
N ASN A 319 20.61 0.37 20.04
CA ASN A 319 20.43 1.74 19.57
C ASN A 319 21.78 2.39 19.22
N PHE A 320 22.80 2.17 20.04
CA PHE A 320 24.17 2.59 19.76
C PHE A 320 24.69 1.98 18.46
N LEU A 321 24.50 0.67 18.24
CA LEU A 321 24.89 0.02 16.99
C LEU A 321 24.11 0.55 15.78
N SER A 322 22.83 0.89 15.96
CA SER A 322 22.05 1.55 14.90
C SER A 322 22.61 2.94 14.56
N GLY A 323 23.06 3.68 15.57
CA GLY A 323 23.77 4.96 15.40
C GLY A 323 25.14 4.81 14.73
N ASP A 324 25.88 3.75 15.07
CA ASP A 324 27.15 3.43 14.42
C ASP A 324 26.95 3.10 12.93
N VAL A 325 25.97 2.27 12.57
CA VAL A 325 25.61 1.99 11.16
C VAL A 325 25.23 3.27 10.43
N LEU A 326 24.40 4.13 11.02
CA LEU A 326 24.01 5.42 10.46
C LEU A 326 25.24 6.31 10.19
N LEU A 327 26.11 6.48 11.19
CA LEU A 327 27.30 7.32 11.11
C LEU A 327 28.27 6.81 10.05
N LYS A 328 28.56 5.50 10.04
CA LYS A 328 29.49 4.89 9.08
C LYS A 328 28.94 4.94 7.66
N MET A 329 27.64 4.71 7.47
CA MET A 329 27.00 4.85 6.17
C MET A 329 27.00 6.30 5.68
N GLY A 330 26.64 7.28 6.53
CA GLY A 330 26.68 8.70 6.18
C GLY A 330 28.10 9.15 5.82
N THR A 331 29.10 8.72 6.59
CA THR A 331 30.53 8.97 6.31
C THR A 331 30.97 8.37 4.97
N LEU A 332 30.57 7.12 4.71
CA LEU A 332 30.89 6.41 3.47
C LEU A 332 30.28 7.11 2.24
N LEU A 333 29.03 7.56 2.32
CA LEU A 333 28.35 8.26 1.24
C LEU A 333 28.86 9.69 1.03
N SER A 334 29.29 10.37 2.09
CA SER A 334 29.81 11.75 1.99
C SER A 334 31.25 11.81 1.48
N ASN A 335 32.09 10.85 1.89
CA ASN A 335 33.54 10.88 1.63
C ASN A 335 33.98 9.94 0.49
N GLY A 336 33.05 9.25 -0.16
CA GLY A 336 33.32 8.35 -1.29
C GLY A 336 34.01 7.04 -0.92
N HIS A 337 34.57 6.37 -1.94
CA HIS A 337 35.08 4.98 -1.91
C HIS A 337 36.37 4.73 -1.12
N ARG A 338 36.65 5.47 -0.04
CA ARG A 338 37.84 5.18 0.79
C ARG A 338 37.68 3.79 1.43
N ALA A 339 38.64 2.91 1.17
CA ALA A 339 38.65 1.52 1.64
C ALA A 339 38.36 1.40 3.15
N ASP A 340 38.95 2.27 3.98
CA ASP A 340 38.73 2.25 5.43
C ASP A 340 37.29 2.60 5.82
N ASN A 341 36.67 3.58 5.15
CA ASN A 341 35.26 3.93 5.41
C ASN A 341 34.33 2.77 5.07
N LEU A 342 34.61 2.09 3.95
CA LEU A 342 33.85 0.93 3.52
C LEU A 342 34.03 -0.22 4.52
N ARG A 343 35.27 -0.55 4.88
CA ARG A 343 35.57 -1.62 5.86
C ARG A 343 34.88 -1.39 7.19
N GLU A 344 34.89 -0.15 7.69
CA GLU A 344 34.21 0.23 8.93
C GLU A 344 32.69 0.13 8.83
N PHE A 345 32.10 0.48 7.69
CA PHE A 345 30.67 0.27 7.44
C PHE A 345 30.31 -1.22 7.41
N LEU A 346 31.05 -2.05 6.66
CA LEU A 346 30.78 -3.49 6.59
C LEU A 346 30.87 -4.15 8.00
N ARG A 347 31.90 -3.77 8.78
CA ARG A 347 32.05 -4.21 10.18
C ARG A 347 30.92 -3.74 11.09
N SER A 348 30.32 -2.57 10.85
CA SER A 348 29.17 -2.11 11.64
C SER A 348 27.95 -3.03 11.44
N LEU A 349 27.71 -3.53 10.22
CA LEU A 349 26.66 -4.51 9.94
C LEU A 349 26.92 -5.84 10.64
N ASP A 350 28.17 -6.31 10.61
CA ASP A 350 28.54 -7.57 11.29
C ASP A 350 28.43 -7.48 12.81
N ARG A 351 28.77 -6.34 13.41
CA ARG A 351 28.58 -6.10 14.85
C ARG A 351 27.10 -6.15 15.23
N HIS A 352 26.24 -5.57 14.40
CA HIS A 352 24.79 -5.66 14.57
C HIS A 352 24.29 -7.11 14.51
N GLN A 353 24.78 -7.89 13.54
CA GLN A 353 24.47 -9.31 13.41
C GLN A 353 25.00 -10.15 14.58
N ALA A 354 26.21 -9.86 15.07
CA ALA A 354 26.79 -10.55 16.21
C ALA A 354 25.97 -10.33 17.49
N LEU A 355 25.42 -9.13 17.68
CA LEU A 355 24.50 -8.87 18.78
C LEU A 355 23.21 -9.69 18.63
N PHE A 356 22.65 -9.80 17.44
CA PHE A 356 21.47 -10.65 17.21
C PHE A 356 21.76 -12.12 17.51
N LEU A 357 22.96 -12.61 17.17
CA LEU A 357 23.39 -13.96 17.54
C LEU A 357 23.44 -14.12 19.06
N LEU A 358 24.09 -13.18 19.75
CA LEU A 358 24.21 -13.19 21.21
C LEU A 358 22.86 -13.17 21.92
N LEU A 359 21.89 -12.45 21.36
CA LEU A 359 20.52 -12.38 21.86
C LEU A 359 19.68 -13.61 21.46
N GLY A 360 20.22 -14.59 20.73
CA GLY A 360 19.46 -15.77 20.28
C GLY A 360 18.34 -15.42 19.29
N LEU A 361 18.48 -14.30 18.58
CA LEU A 361 17.53 -13.79 17.58
C LEU A 361 17.74 -14.37 16.18
N LEU A 362 18.83 -15.09 15.98
CA LEU A 362 19.17 -15.71 14.70
C LEU A 362 18.95 -17.22 14.75
N SER A 363 18.72 -17.81 13.58
CA SER A 363 18.83 -19.25 13.36
C SER A 363 20.27 -19.65 13.06
N ASP A 364 20.59 -20.93 13.28
CA ASP A 364 21.87 -21.52 12.85
C ASP A 364 22.07 -21.36 11.34
N THR A 365 20.98 -21.49 10.57
CA THR A 365 20.94 -21.23 9.14
C THR A 365 21.45 -19.82 8.79
N ALA A 366 20.93 -18.79 9.45
CA ALA A 366 21.35 -17.41 9.20
C ALA A 366 22.85 -17.19 9.50
N ASN A 367 23.36 -17.88 10.53
CA ASN A 367 24.78 -17.80 10.88
C ASN A 367 25.67 -18.55 9.87
N ALA A 368 25.24 -19.72 9.39
CA ALA A 368 25.96 -20.46 8.35
C ALA A 368 26.03 -19.65 7.03
N VAL A 369 24.91 -19.03 6.64
CA VAL A 369 24.84 -18.14 5.46
C VAL A 369 25.84 -16.98 5.59
N LYS A 370 25.93 -16.35 6.77
CA LYS A 370 26.92 -15.31 7.05
C LYS A 370 28.33 -15.82 6.78
N SER A 371 28.70 -16.96 7.35
CA SER A 371 30.05 -17.53 7.20
C SER A 371 30.39 -17.82 5.74
N ILE A 372 29.43 -18.34 4.97
CA ILE A 372 29.60 -18.62 3.53
C ILE A 372 29.81 -17.32 2.75
N ILE A 373 28.99 -16.29 2.98
CA ILE A 373 29.13 -15.00 2.30
C ILE A 373 30.50 -14.39 2.59
N HIS A 374 30.93 -14.39 3.86
CA HIS A 374 32.25 -13.90 4.27
C HIS A 374 33.39 -14.66 3.61
N HIS A 375 33.33 -16.00 3.61
CA HIS A 375 34.34 -16.84 2.98
C HIS A 375 34.46 -16.60 1.46
N GLN A 376 33.34 -16.33 0.80
CA GLN A 376 33.34 -15.99 -0.62
C GLN A 376 33.86 -14.57 -0.85
N ALA A 377 33.45 -13.60 -0.04
CA ALA A 377 33.92 -12.21 -0.13
C ALA A 377 35.44 -12.09 0.08
N SER A 378 36.01 -12.85 1.03
CA SER A 378 37.46 -12.84 1.29
C SER A 378 38.32 -13.38 0.13
N LYS A 379 37.71 -14.05 -0.86
CA LYS A 379 38.40 -14.48 -2.09
C LYS A 379 38.45 -13.38 -3.15
N ILE A 380 37.68 -12.30 -2.96
CA ILE A 380 37.57 -11.20 -3.91
C ILE A 380 38.48 -10.06 -3.49
N ASP A 381 38.38 -9.61 -2.23
CA ASP A 381 39.17 -8.52 -1.68
C ASP A 381 39.46 -8.70 -0.18
N ASP A 382 40.26 -7.77 0.37
CA ASP A 382 40.59 -7.69 1.79
C ASP A 382 39.56 -6.89 2.62
N LEU A 383 38.55 -6.31 1.98
CA LEU A 383 37.51 -5.51 2.64
C LEU A 383 36.40 -6.41 3.21
N GLY A 384 36.14 -7.54 2.54
CA GLY A 384 35.15 -8.54 2.94
C GLY A 384 33.72 -8.13 2.62
N ALA A 385 32.78 -8.61 3.44
CA ALA A 385 31.35 -8.30 3.32
C ALA A 385 30.78 -7.86 4.66
N GLY A 386 29.66 -7.14 4.62
CA GLY A 386 28.84 -6.89 5.80
C GLY A 386 27.56 -7.68 5.67
N VAL A 387 27.20 -8.49 6.68
CA VAL A 387 26.06 -9.40 6.58
C VAL A 387 25.19 -9.34 7.83
N LYS A 388 23.88 -9.17 7.67
CA LYS A 388 22.91 -9.18 8.78
C LYS A 388 21.53 -9.70 8.38
N ALA A 389 20.79 -10.22 9.35
CA ALA A 389 19.35 -10.48 9.18
C ALA A 389 18.56 -9.16 9.13
N VAL A 390 17.51 -9.09 8.31
CA VAL A 390 16.69 -7.87 8.08
C VAL A 390 15.38 -7.90 8.85
N SER A 391 14.92 -9.09 9.21
CA SER A 391 13.67 -9.28 9.92
C SER A 391 13.91 -9.72 11.35
N THR A 392 12.87 -9.54 12.14
CA THR A 392 12.80 -9.95 13.54
C THR A 392 12.32 -11.39 13.68
N THR A 393 11.95 -12.00 12.55
CA THR A 393 11.68 -13.41 12.39
C THR A 393 12.99 -14.13 12.12
N LYS A 394 13.24 -15.26 12.80
CA LYS A 394 14.50 -16.00 12.75
C LYS A 394 14.87 -16.58 11.36
N LYS A 395 14.07 -16.37 10.30
CA LYS A 395 13.99 -17.32 9.18
C LYS A 395 13.97 -16.76 7.75
N ASP A 396 13.92 -15.44 7.52
CA ASP A 396 13.48 -14.99 6.19
C ASP A 396 14.54 -14.39 5.27
N ILE A 397 15.22 -13.32 5.70
CA ILE A 397 15.96 -12.44 4.78
C ILE A 397 17.30 -12.03 5.37
N ILE A 398 18.36 -12.29 4.62
CA ILE A 398 19.72 -11.84 4.90
C ILE A 398 20.07 -10.68 3.95
N LEU A 399 20.45 -9.56 4.54
CA LEU A 399 21.09 -8.45 3.86
C LEU A 399 22.60 -8.69 3.82
N PHE A 400 23.18 -8.49 2.64
CA PHE A 400 24.62 -8.44 2.45
C PHE A 400 25.01 -7.15 1.74
N ALA A 401 26.21 -6.67 2.00
CA ALA A 401 26.83 -5.53 1.33
C ALA A 401 28.32 -5.82 1.07
N PHE A 402 28.86 -5.30 -0.04
CA PHE A 402 30.26 -5.39 -0.44
C PHE A 402 30.66 -4.15 -1.26
N SER A 403 31.94 -4.04 -1.64
CA SER A 403 32.44 -2.94 -2.48
C SER A 403 31.74 -2.92 -3.84
N ALA A 404 31.32 -1.74 -4.29
CA ALA A 404 30.67 -1.58 -5.60
C ALA A 404 31.53 -2.13 -6.76
N GLY A 405 30.88 -2.82 -7.70
CA GLY A 405 31.49 -3.28 -8.96
C GLY A 405 32.30 -4.58 -8.86
N GLN A 406 32.42 -5.17 -7.68
CA GLN A 406 33.20 -6.40 -7.51
C GLN A 406 32.41 -7.67 -7.86
N LYS A 407 33.09 -8.60 -8.56
CA LYS A 407 32.68 -9.96 -9.01
C LYS A 407 31.28 -10.42 -8.55
N ARG A 408 30.25 -9.76 -9.09
CA ARG A 408 28.82 -9.97 -8.78
C ARG A 408 28.36 -11.41 -9.03
N GLU A 409 29.10 -12.14 -9.86
CA GLU A 409 28.88 -13.55 -10.18
C GLU A 409 28.97 -14.47 -8.95
N ILE A 410 29.76 -14.11 -7.94
CA ILE A 410 29.96 -14.95 -6.74
C ILE A 410 28.68 -15.21 -5.94
N LEU A 411 27.68 -14.31 -6.08
CA LEU A 411 26.40 -14.45 -5.39
C LEU A 411 25.57 -15.61 -5.95
N PHE A 412 25.76 -15.93 -7.23
CA PHE A 412 25.13 -17.12 -7.82
C PHE A 412 25.77 -18.40 -7.26
N ASP A 413 27.06 -18.37 -6.97
CA ASP A 413 27.74 -19.48 -6.29
C ASP A 413 27.24 -19.64 -4.85
N ILE A 414 27.03 -18.54 -4.12
CA ILE A 414 26.48 -18.57 -2.75
C ILE A 414 25.12 -19.28 -2.71
N ALA A 415 24.19 -18.93 -3.61
CA ALA A 415 22.88 -19.58 -3.65
C ALA A 415 22.99 -21.09 -3.97
N ALA A 416 23.89 -21.45 -4.88
CA ALA A 416 24.15 -22.86 -5.22
C ALA A 416 24.77 -23.64 -4.06
N ILE A 417 25.71 -23.04 -3.33
CA ILE A 417 26.32 -23.62 -2.12
C ILE A 417 25.25 -23.84 -1.06
N LEU A 418 24.42 -22.84 -0.77
CA LEU A 418 23.38 -22.94 0.24
C LEU A 418 22.35 -24.03 -0.08
N LYS A 419 21.98 -24.18 -1.35
CA LYS A 419 21.13 -25.27 -1.80
C LYS A 419 21.80 -26.63 -1.61
N LYS A 420 23.08 -26.75 -1.98
CA LYS A 420 23.83 -28.00 -1.90
C LYS A 420 24.10 -28.44 -0.45
N GLU A 421 24.50 -27.52 0.41
CA GLU A 421 24.96 -27.82 1.78
C GLU A 421 23.81 -27.88 2.79
N PHE A 422 22.75 -27.09 2.61
CA PHE A 422 21.66 -26.98 3.58
C PHE A 422 20.29 -27.39 3.03
N GLY A 423 20.20 -27.77 1.75
CA GLY A 423 18.91 -28.08 1.10
C GLY A 423 18.00 -26.87 0.98
N LEU A 424 18.53 -25.65 1.14
CA LEU A 424 17.74 -24.42 1.15
C LEU A 424 17.48 -23.96 -0.29
N GLU A 425 16.22 -23.77 -0.64
CA GLU A 425 15.82 -23.11 -1.88
C GLU A 425 16.01 -21.59 -1.76
N THR A 426 17.27 -21.16 -1.59
CA THR A 426 17.61 -19.76 -1.44
C THR A 426 17.45 -18.99 -2.74
N GLN A 427 17.03 -17.74 -2.64
CA GLN A 427 16.79 -16.88 -3.79
C GLN A 427 17.34 -15.49 -3.56
N LEU A 428 18.11 -15.00 -4.52
CA LEU A 428 18.50 -13.59 -4.58
C LEU A 428 17.27 -12.78 -5.01
N GLY A 429 16.53 -12.23 -4.04
CA GLY A 429 15.29 -11.50 -4.34
C GLY A 429 15.50 -10.01 -4.55
N TYR A 430 16.67 -9.46 -4.19
CA TYR A 430 17.04 -8.09 -4.54
C TYR A 430 18.57 -7.94 -4.65
N ALA A 431 19.03 -7.14 -5.61
CA ALA A 431 20.41 -6.72 -5.79
C ALA A 431 20.46 -5.29 -6.36
N SER A 432 21.09 -4.37 -5.64
CA SER A 432 21.08 -2.93 -5.98
C SER A 432 21.60 -2.63 -7.39
N TRP A 433 22.61 -3.37 -7.86
CA TRP A 433 23.21 -3.18 -9.18
C TRP A 433 22.43 -3.80 -10.35
N LEU A 434 21.52 -4.73 -10.08
CA LEU A 434 20.65 -5.33 -11.11
C LEU A 434 19.28 -4.67 -11.14
N ASP A 435 18.72 -4.43 -9.96
CA ASP A 435 17.33 -4.04 -9.79
C ASP A 435 17.18 -2.52 -9.66
N GLY A 436 18.26 -1.81 -9.32
CA GLY A 436 18.26 -0.38 -9.05
C GLY A 436 17.81 -0.04 -7.63
N ILE A 437 17.56 1.24 -7.39
CA ILE A 437 17.11 1.77 -6.09
C ILE A 437 15.83 2.56 -6.34
N GLU A 438 14.82 2.39 -5.49
CA GLU A 438 13.59 3.18 -5.57
C GLU A 438 13.83 4.60 -5.08
N GLU A 439 13.58 5.57 -5.95
CA GLU A 439 13.62 6.98 -5.62
C GLU A 439 12.27 7.48 -5.12
N ARG A 440 11.16 6.98 -5.66
CA ARG A 440 9.84 7.56 -5.41
C ARG A 440 9.27 7.11 -4.07
N GLY A 441 8.46 7.96 -3.47
CA GLY A 441 7.66 7.59 -2.30
C GLY A 441 6.35 6.92 -2.73
N VAL A 442 5.29 7.27 -2.03
CA VAL A 442 3.92 6.91 -2.43
C VAL A 442 3.55 7.63 -3.74
N VAL A 443 2.83 6.96 -4.64
CA VAL A 443 2.48 7.47 -5.96
C VAL A 443 0.99 7.27 -6.23
N VAL A 444 0.32 8.30 -6.77
CA VAL A 444 -1.04 8.18 -7.31
C VAL A 444 -0.95 7.67 -8.74
N GLU A 445 -1.13 6.36 -8.91
CA GLU A 445 -1.06 5.70 -10.21
C GLU A 445 -2.31 5.93 -11.04
N GLN A 446 -3.48 6.02 -10.39
CA GLN A 446 -4.76 6.27 -11.03
C GLN A 446 -5.69 7.03 -10.08
N PHE A 447 -6.36 8.05 -10.59
CA PHE A 447 -7.49 8.69 -9.91
C PHE A 447 -8.43 9.27 -10.96
N LEU A 448 -9.42 8.47 -11.35
CA LEU A 448 -10.26 8.77 -12.51
C LEU A 448 -11.10 10.05 -12.33
N GLU A 449 -11.51 10.39 -11.10
CA GLU A 449 -12.22 11.66 -10.81
C GLU A 449 -11.38 12.89 -11.15
N GLN A 450 -10.05 12.83 -10.94
CA GLN A 450 -9.11 13.90 -11.27
C GLN A 450 -8.42 13.70 -12.64
N LYS A 451 -8.95 12.80 -13.49
CA LYS A 451 -8.39 12.51 -14.83
C LYS A 451 -6.92 12.05 -14.79
N ILE A 452 -6.52 11.37 -13.70
CA ILE A 452 -5.23 10.70 -13.61
C ILE A 452 -5.46 9.25 -14.04
N TYR A 453 -4.86 8.85 -15.16
CA TYR A 453 -5.00 7.52 -15.74
C TYR A 453 -3.68 6.77 -15.65
N SER A 454 -3.75 5.49 -15.29
CA SER A 454 -2.60 4.61 -15.39
C SER A 454 -2.25 4.32 -16.85
N GLU A 455 -1.02 3.85 -17.11
CA GLU A 455 -0.62 3.36 -18.44
C GLU A 455 -1.43 2.14 -18.91
N PHE A 456 -2.09 1.45 -17.99
CA PHE A 456 -2.89 0.25 -18.25
C PHE A 456 -4.36 0.57 -18.55
N VAL A 457 -4.79 1.82 -18.43
CA VAL A 457 -6.17 2.27 -18.63
C VAL A 457 -6.19 3.38 -19.67
N SER A 458 -6.97 3.21 -20.73
CA SER A 458 -7.07 4.21 -21.80
C SER A 458 -7.54 5.56 -21.24
N LYS A 459 -6.97 6.68 -21.71
CA LYS A 459 -7.46 8.03 -21.39
C LYS A 459 -8.94 8.22 -21.76
N ASN A 460 -9.43 7.42 -22.71
CA ASN A 460 -10.82 7.41 -23.17
C ASN A 460 -11.70 6.42 -22.37
N THR A 461 -11.22 5.92 -21.24
CA THR A 461 -12.00 5.03 -20.37
C THR A 461 -13.24 5.76 -19.89
N LEU A 462 -14.39 5.14 -20.15
CA LEU A 462 -15.70 5.66 -19.80
C LEU A 462 -16.05 5.16 -18.41
N LEU A 463 -16.38 6.10 -17.51
CA LEU A 463 -16.98 5.79 -16.22
C LEU A 463 -18.49 5.63 -16.42
N ILE A 464 -18.96 4.39 -16.29
CA ILE A 464 -20.35 4.02 -16.49
C ILE A 464 -21.01 3.78 -15.13
N GLN A 465 -22.14 4.42 -14.88
CA GLN A 465 -23.03 4.05 -13.79
C GLN A 465 -24.01 3.00 -14.28
N GLU A 466 -23.80 1.76 -13.86
CA GLU A 466 -24.69 0.64 -14.15
C GLU A 466 -25.75 0.50 -13.08
N PHE A 467 -27.00 0.32 -13.49
CA PHE A 467 -28.14 0.03 -12.64
C PHE A 467 -28.70 -1.33 -13.06
N PHE A 468 -28.65 -2.32 -12.17
CA PHE A 468 -29.14 -3.67 -12.42
C PHE A 468 -29.57 -4.33 -11.11
N ASN A 469 -30.73 -4.99 -11.08
CA ASN A 469 -31.27 -5.67 -9.89
C ASN A 469 -31.24 -4.80 -8.61
N ASN A 470 -31.65 -3.52 -8.73
CA ASN A 470 -31.63 -2.49 -7.67
C ASN A 470 -30.24 -2.08 -7.14
N GLN A 471 -29.18 -2.53 -7.77
CA GLN A 471 -27.80 -2.15 -7.47
C GLN A 471 -27.32 -1.12 -8.50
N ILE A 472 -26.42 -0.23 -8.08
CA ILE A 472 -25.84 0.91 -8.82
C ILE A 472 -24.30 0.82 -8.88
N SER A 473 -23.70 0.10 -9.82
CA SER A 473 -22.23 -0.06 -9.90
C SER A 473 -21.58 1.07 -10.70
N ASN A 474 -20.33 1.43 -10.38
CA ASN A 474 -19.50 2.28 -11.24
C ASN A 474 -18.49 1.39 -11.97
N LEU A 475 -18.63 1.25 -13.28
CA LEU A 475 -17.77 0.41 -14.13
C LEU A 475 -16.86 1.30 -14.98
N PRO A 476 -15.53 1.21 -14.83
CA PRO A 476 -14.60 1.75 -15.80
C PRO A 476 -14.54 0.80 -17.01
N LEU A 477 -14.95 1.26 -18.19
CA LEU A 477 -14.81 0.47 -19.43
C LEU A 477 -13.86 1.16 -20.40
N SER A 478 -12.94 0.40 -20.98
CA SER A 478 -12.18 0.87 -22.15
C SER A 478 -13.14 1.12 -23.32
N PRO A 479 -12.77 1.95 -24.31
CA PRO A 479 -13.59 2.16 -25.52
C PRO A 479 -13.98 0.85 -26.22
N GLU A 480 -13.03 -0.10 -26.30
CA GLU A 480 -13.26 -1.41 -26.93
C GLU A 480 -14.25 -2.27 -26.13
N GLN A 481 -14.11 -2.31 -24.80
CA GLN A 481 -15.04 -3.02 -23.92
C GLN A 481 -16.43 -2.38 -23.98
N PHE A 482 -16.50 -1.05 -23.97
CA PHE A 482 -17.75 -0.32 -24.11
C PHE A 482 -18.47 -0.65 -25.42
N GLU A 483 -17.75 -0.64 -26.54
CA GLU A 483 -18.33 -0.99 -27.85
C GLU A 483 -18.83 -2.44 -27.92
N LYS A 484 -18.12 -3.36 -27.27
CA LYS A 484 -18.53 -4.77 -27.18
C LYS A 484 -19.76 -4.95 -26.29
N GLU A 485 -19.78 -4.32 -25.12
CA GLU A 485 -20.81 -4.56 -24.12
C GLU A 485 -22.07 -3.70 -24.29
N LYS A 486 -22.00 -2.54 -24.97
CA LYS A 486 -23.18 -1.67 -25.16
C LYS A 486 -24.37 -2.38 -25.84
N LYS A 487 -24.09 -3.42 -26.63
CA LYS A 487 -25.13 -4.26 -27.28
C LYS A 487 -25.83 -5.20 -26.29
N ASN A 488 -25.14 -5.63 -25.24
CA ASN A 488 -25.68 -6.53 -24.22
C ASN A 488 -26.50 -5.77 -23.17
N THR A 489 -26.28 -4.47 -23.03
CA THR A 489 -27.00 -3.58 -22.12
C THR A 489 -28.42 -3.30 -22.62
N ASP A 490 -29.41 -3.31 -21.73
CA ASP A 490 -30.81 -3.11 -22.10
C ASP A 490 -31.07 -1.64 -22.48
N ILE A 491 -30.58 -0.71 -21.66
CA ILE A 491 -30.74 0.74 -21.87
C ILE A 491 -29.41 1.42 -21.59
N LEU A 492 -28.96 2.29 -22.49
CA LEU A 492 -27.76 3.09 -22.34
C LEU A 492 -28.11 4.57 -22.49
N ILE A 493 -27.85 5.35 -21.45
CA ILE A 493 -28.14 6.78 -21.36
C ILE A 493 -26.81 7.52 -21.51
N MET A 494 -26.66 8.25 -22.62
CA MET A 494 -25.44 9.01 -22.91
C MET A 494 -25.70 10.51 -22.64
N GLU A 495 -25.37 10.95 -21.42
CA GLU A 495 -25.76 12.27 -20.90
C GLU A 495 -25.25 13.42 -21.79
N LYS A 496 -23.95 13.45 -22.10
CA LYS A 496 -23.34 14.51 -22.93
C LYS A 496 -23.92 14.62 -24.33
N SER A 497 -24.18 13.48 -24.96
CA SER A 497 -24.74 13.45 -26.32
C SER A 497 -26.25 13.69 -26.35
N GLY A 498 -26.93 13.59 -25.20
CA GLY A 498 -28.38 13.68 -25.11
C GLY A 498 -29.11 12.54 -25.81
N ARG A 499 -28.51 11.35 -25.89
CA ARG A 499 -29.04 10.17 -26.59
C ARG A 499 -29.34 9.02 -25.62
N ILE A 500 -30.38 8.26 -25.96
CA ILE A 500 -30.69 6.98 -25.32
C ILE A 500 -30.53 5.88 -26.36
N LEU A 501 -29.79 4.83 -26.02
CA LEU A 501 -29.66 3.62 -26.81
C LEU A 501 -30.43 2.49 -26.11
N ILE A 502 -31.09 1.64 -26.88
CA ILE A 502 -31.74 0.42 -26.37
C ILE A 502 -31.16 -0.75 -27.14
N LYS A 503 -30.55 -1.72 -26.44
CA LYS A 503 -29.79 -2.83 -27.06
C LYS A 503 -28.75 -2.37 -28.08
N GLY A 504 -28.06 -1.26 -27.78
CA GLY A 504 -27.03 -0.68 -28.65
C GLY A 504 -27.55 0.15 -29.82
N GLU A 505 -28.86 0.29 -30.01
CA GLU A 505 -29.45 1.11 -31.09
C GLU A 505 -29.92 2.46 -30.57
N ASN A 506 -29.55 3.56 -31.24
CA ASN A 506 -30.03 4.91 -30.90
C ASN A 506 -31.55 5.00 -31.06
N LEU A 507 -32.20 5.62 -30.07
CA LEU A 507 -33.57 6.10 -30.24
C LEU A 507 -33.58 7.28 -31.22
N THR A 508 -34.49 7.24 -32.18
CA THR A 508 -34.71 8.37 -33.10
C THR A 508 -35.65 9.40 -32.47
N SER A 509 -35.65 10.62 -33.00
CA SER A 509 -36.61 11.66 -32.59
C SER A 509 -38.06 11.23 -32.85
N LEU A 510 -38.31 10.45 -33.91
CA LEU A 510 -39.62 9.88 -34.22
C LEU A 510 -40.11 8.88 -33.16
N GLN A 511 -39.19 8.17 -32.52
CA GLN A 511 -39.53 7.24 -31.44
C GLN A 511 -39.75 7.97 -30.12
N LEU A 512 -38.90 8.94 -29.80
CA LEU A 512 -39.00 9.74 -28.58
C LEU A 512 -38.52 11.16 -28.84
N HIS A 513 -39.44 12.08 -29.11
CA HIS A 513 -39.12 13.49 -29.37
C HIS A 513 -38.45 14.15 -28.16
N SER A 514 -38.86 13.76 -26.94
CA SER A 514 -38.43 14.39 -25.68
C SER A 514 -37.24 13.69 -25.02
N GLN A 515 -36.29 13.13 -25.80
CA GLN A 515 -35.14 12.37 -25.27
C GLN A 515 -34.33 13.11 -24.20
N LYS A 516 -33.96 14.39 -24.44
CA LYS A 516 -33.18 15.16 -23.46
C LYS A 516 -33.91 15.31 -22.12
N ALA A 517 -35.23 15.50 -22.16
CA ALA A 517 -36.07 15.57 -20.96
C ALA A 517 -36.19 14.18 -20.30
N ALA A 518 -36.35 13.12 -21.09
CA ALA A 518 -36.36 11.75 -20.60
C ALA A 518 -35.07 11.39 -19.85
N ILE A 519 -33.90 11.74 -20.39
CA ILE A 519 -32.59 11.53 -19.74
C ILE A 519 -32.54 12.22 -18.37
N LYS A 520 -32.97 13.49 -18.33
CA LYS A 520 -33.02 14.29 -17.10
C LYS A 520 -33.92 13.64 -16.03
N VAL A 521 -35.11 13.19 -16.42
CA VAL A 521 -36.06 12.51 -15.52
C VAL A 521 -35.50 11.16 -15.05
N LEU A 522 -35.02 10.32 -15.97
CA LEU A 522 -34.44 9.02 -15.65
C LEU A 522 -33.25 9.13 -14.70
N LYS A 523 -32.38 10.12 -14.88
CA LYS A 523 -31.22 10.34 -14.00
C LYS A 523 -31.64 10.50 -12.54
N ILE A 524 -32.68 11.29 -12.27
CA ILE A 524 -33.21 11.48 -10.92
C ILE A 524 -33.85 10.20 -10.40
N LEU A 525 -34.69 9.56 -11.22
CA LEU A 525 -35.39 8.34 -10.84
C LEU A 525 -34.45 7.16 -10.58
N LEU A 526 -33.36 7.04 -11.33
CA LEU A 526 -32.34 6.01 -11.16
C LEU A 526 -31.55 6.20 -9.85
N VAL A 527 -31.25 7.45 -9.48
CA VAL A 527 -30.60 7.78 -8.19
C VAL A 527 -31.54 7.50 -7.01
N LYS A 528 -32.85 7.67 -7.21
CA LYS A 528 -33.91 7.49 -6.20
C LYS A 528 -34.76 6.23 -6.45
N ILE A 529 -34.16 5.14 -6.93
CA ILE A 529 -34.91 3.92 -7.27
C ILE A 529 -35.71 3.40 -6.07
N GLY A 530 -36.98 3.07 -6.29
CA GLY A 530 -37.92 2.63 -5.25
C GLY A 530 -38.52 3.74 -4.38
N GLN A 531 -38.04 4.98 -4.49
CA GLN A 531 -38.58 6.13 -3.76
C GLN A 531 -39.55 6.94 -4.62
N GLU A 532 -40.47 7.66 -3.97
CA GLU A 532 -41.32 8.63 -4.64
C GLU A 532 -40.55 9.95 -4.81
N VAL A 533 -40.64 10.54 -6.00
CA VAL A 533 -40.01 11.81 -6.38
C VAL A 533 -41.14 12.76 -6.75
N GLN A 534 -41.25 13.88 -6.03
CA GLN A 534 -42.26 14.89 -6.34
C GLN A 534 -41.86 15.65 -7.61
N ASN A 535 -42.84 16.09 -8.40
CA ASN A 535 -42.58 16.72 -9.70
C ASN A 535 -41.76 18.03 -9.61
N ASN A 536 -41.84 18.76 -8.49
CA ASN A 536 -41.01 19.94 -8.21
C ASN A 536 -39.51 19.63 -8.03
N GLU A 537 -39.15 18.36 -7.78
CA GLU A 537 -37.76 17.90 -7.72
C GLU A 537 -37.20 17.56 -9.11
N LEU A 538 -38.05 17.48 -10.14
CA LEU A 538 -37.61 17.27 -11.51
C LEU A 538 -37.02 18.57 -12.11
N PRO A 539 -36.17 18.48 -13.13
CA PRO A 539 -35.59 19.68 -13.73
C PRO A 539 -36.69 20.50 -14.41
N PRO A 540 -36.64 21.84 -14.31
CA PRO A 540 -37.64 22.70 -14.90
C PRO A 540 -37.74 22.43 -16.40
N SER A 541 -38.93 21.98 -16.80
CA SER A 541 -39.31 21.69 -18.17
C SER A 541 -40.82 21.78 -18.28
N SER A 542 -41.34 22.06 -19.49
CA SER A 542 -42.80 22.09 -19.71
C SER A 542 -43.46 20.79 -19.25
N TYR A 543 -42.76 19.66 -19.41
CA TYR A 543 -43.24 18.34 -19.02
C TYR A 543 -43.30 18.11 -17.50
N ALA A 544 -42.51 18.82 -16.68
CA ALA A 544 -42.50 18.59 -15.23
C ALA A 544 -43.71 19.21 -14.51
N ASN A 545 -44.40 20.16 -15.15
CA ASN A 545 -45.52 20.90 -14.56
C ASN A 545 -46.89 20.24 -14.81
N ASP A 546 -46.96 19.31 -15.76
CA ASP A 546 -48.20 18.63 -16.15
C ASP A 546 -47.97 17.11 -16.23
N ARG A 547 -48.72 16.38 -15.39
CA ARG A 547 -48.67 14.92 -15.29
C ARG A 547 -48.94 14.24 -16.64
N TYR A 548 -49.94 14.70 -17.38
CA TYR A 548 -50.37 14.08 -18.63
C TYR A 548 -49.36 14.33 -19.74
N GLU A 549 -48.74 15.50 -19.78
CA GLU A 549 -47.64 15.77 -20.71
C GLU A 549 -46.44 14.85 -20.45
N LEU A 550 -45.99 14.74 -19.20
CA LEU A 550 -44.89 13.85 -18.83
C LEU A 550 -45.21 12.39 -19.17
N GLN A 551 -46.41 11.95 -18.80
CA GLN A 551 -46.85 10.58 -19.00
C GLN A 551 -46.97 10.26 -20.49
N GLY A 552 -47.62 11.12 -21.27
CA GLY A 552 -47.90 10.90 -22.69
C GLY A 552 -46.69 11.08 -23.60
N LYS A 553 -45.82 12.06 -23.31
CA LYS A 553 -44.71 12.42 -24.21
C LYS A 553 -43.37 11.80 -23.82
N ILE A 554 -43.21 11.37 -22.56
CA ILE A 554 -41.94 10.80 -22.06
C ILE A 554 -42.14 9.37 -21.56
N ILE A 555 -42.97 9.16 -20.53
CA ILE A 555 -42.97 7.90 -19.78
C ILE A 555 -43.58 6.75 -20.58
N LEU A 556 -44.80 6.90 -21.11
CA LEU A 556 -45.47 5.85 -21.87
C LEU A 556 -44.72 5.46 -23.16
N PRO A 557 -44.24 6.41 -24.00
CA PRO A 557 -43.45 6.07 -25.17
C PRO A 557 -42.18 5.29 -24.81
N LEU A 558 -41.47 5.73 -23.78
CA LEU A 558 -40.24 5.07 -23.33
C LEU A 558 -40.52 3.63 -22.84
N ILE A 559 -41.55 3.43 -22.01
CA ILE A 559 -41.97 2.10 -21.54
C ILE A 559 -42.30 1.18 -22.72
N LYS A 560 -43.08 1.69 -23.70
CA LYS A 560 -43.48 0.93 -24.88
C LYS A 560 -42.28 0.49 -25.71
N ILE A 561 -41.35 1.39 -26.00
CA ILE A 561 -40.18 1.07 -26.82
C ILE A 561 -39.25 0.07 -26.11
N ILE A 562 -39.03 0.25 -24.80
CA ILE A 562 -38.22 -0.69 -24.01
C ILE A 562 -38.86 -2.07 -24.01
N ALA A 563 -40.18 -2.17 -23.77
CA ALA A 563 -40.89 -3.44 -23.79
C ALA A 563 -40.80 -4.13 -25.15
N GLN A 564 -40.95 -3.38 -26.25
CA GLN A 564 -40.85 -3.91 -27.60
C GLN A 564 -39.46 -4.47 -27.92
N LYS A 565 -38.39 -3.72 -27.60
CA LYS A 565 -37.01 -4.06 -27.96
C LYS A 565 -36.32 -5.04 -27.00
N THR A 566 -36.62 -4.96 -25.70
CA THR A 566 -35.92 -5.76 -24.68
C THR A 566 -36.73 -6.93 -24.14
N LYS A 567 -38.04 -6.97 -24.44
CA LYS A 567 -39.03 -7.87 -23.81
C LYS A 567 -39.12 -7.75 -22.28
N LYS A 568 -38.56 -6.68 -21.71
CA LYS A 568 -38.61 -6.32 -20.29
C LYS A 568 -39.36 -5.00 -20.12
N ARG A 569 -39.94 -4.76 -18.95
CA ARG A 569 -40.75 -3.56 -18.68
C ARG A 569 -39.99 -2.57 -17.79
N LEU A 570 -39.89 -1.33 -18.23
CA LEU A 570 -39.49 -0.23 -17.36
C LEU A 570 -40.67 0.13 -16.44
N ASN A 571 -40.53 -0.11 -15.15
CA ASN A 571 -41.64 0.00 -14.19
C ASN A 571 -41.65 1.39 -13.52
N ILE A 572 -42.14 2.40 -14.23
CA ILE A 572 -42.35 3.74 -13.66
C ILE A 572 -43.84 3.90 -13.33
N ALA A 573 -44.13 4.18 -12.06
CA ALA A 573 -45.45 4.55 -11.58
C ALA A 573 -45.56 6.07 -11.43
N ILE A 574 -46.74 6.61 -11.77
CA ILE A 574 -47.09 8.02 -11.59
C ILE A 574 -48.41 8.09 -10.83
N ARG A 575 -48.47 8.89 -9.75
CA ARG A 575 -49.66 9.09 -8.89
C ARG A 575 -49.83 10.57 -8.56
N GLY A 576 -51.04 10.98 -8.18
CA GLY A 576 -51.36 12.37 -7.82
C GLY A 576 -52.21 13.11 -8.86
N GLY A 577 -52.33 14.42 -8.70
CA GLY A 577 -53.11 15.31 -9.56
C GLY A 577 -52.39 15.69 -10.86
N VAL A 578 -52.89 16.72 -11.54
CA VAL A 578 -52.33 17.21 -12.81
C VAL A 578 -51.03 17.98 -12.57
N THR A 579 -51.02 18.88 -11.58
CA THR A 579 -49.90 19.78 -11.27
C THR A 579 -49.06 19.32 -10.08
N GLU A 580 -49.63 18.48 -9.21
CA GLU A 580 -48.95 17.92 -8.04
C GLU A 580 -48.97 16.39 -8.12
N PHE A 581 -47.85 15.80 -8.51
CA PHE A 581 -47.75 14.37 -8.74
C PHE A 581 -46.38 13.82 -8.34
N PHE A 582 -46.35 12.52 -8.14
CA PHE A 582 -45.18 11.75 -7.72
C PHE A 582 -44.84 10.72 -8.77
N LEU A 583 -43.54 10.56 -9.04
CA LEU A 583 -42.99 9.49 -9.85
C LEU A 583 -42.23 8.50 -8.98
N LYS A 584 -42.31 7.23 -9.33
CA LYS A 584 -41.50 6.18 -8.70
C LYS A 584 -41.02 5.20 -9.75
N LEU A 585 -39.71 5.09 -9.91
CA LEU A 585 -39.10 3.98 -10.65
C LEU A 585 -39.03 2.78 -9.72
N ASN A 586 -39.90 1.81 -9.93
CA ASN A 586 -39.88 0.57 -9.18
C ASN A 586 -38.69 -0.31 -9.61
N PRO A 587 -38.19 -1.13 -8.69
CA PRO A 587 -37.29 -2.23 -8.99
C PRO A 587 -37.62 -3.00 -10.27
N ASN A 588 -36.60 -3.29 -11.06
CA ASN A 588 -36.73 -4.06 -12.29
C ASN A 588 -35.41 -4.78 -12.64
N ASN A 589 -35.49 -5.70 -13.60
CA ASN A 589 -34.38 -6.52 -14.08
C ASN A 589 -33.75 -5.96 -15.38
N LEU A 590 -33.90 -4.67 -15.66
CA LEU A 590 -33.23 -4.01 -16.79
C LEU A 590 -31.79 -3.66 -16.38
N LYS A 591 -30.84 -3.99 -17.26
CA LYS A 591 -29.46 -3.52 -17.18
C LYS A 591 -29.38 -2.13 -17.82
N ILE A 592 -29.32 -1.09 -17.00
CA ILE A 592 -29.34 0.32 -17.45
C ILE A 592 -27.97 0.93 -17.21
N TRP A 593 -27.33 1.48 -18.22
CA TRP A 593 -26.06 2.19 -18.12
C TRP A 593 -26.26 3.70 -18.27
N LEU A 594 -25.58 4.49 -17.45
CA LEU A 594 -25.51 5.94 -17.53
C LEU A 594 -24.05 6.36 -17.73
N VAL A 595 -23.75 6.95 -18.89
CA VAL A 595 -22.44 7.48 -19.24
C VAL A 595 -22.47 9.00 -19.08
N LYS A 596 -21.58 9.53 -18.23
CA LYS A 596 -21.50 10.94 -17.85
C LYS A 596 -20.64 11.80 -18.76
#